data_AF-A0A8T5XGX4-F1
#
_entry.id   AF-A0A8T5XGX4-F1
#
_cell.length_a   1.000
_cell.length_b   1.000
_cell.length_c   1.000
_cell.angle_alpha   90.00
_cell.angle_beta   90.00
_cell.angle_gamma   90.00
#
_symmetry.space_group_name_H-M   'P 1'
#
loop_
_entity.id
_entity.type
_entity.pdbx_description
1 polymer ?
#
loop_
_entity_poly.entity_id
_entity_poly.type
_entity_poly.pdbx_seq_one_letter_code
_entity_poly.pdbx_strand_id
1 'polypeptide(L)'
;MRNKIYFIILIFYIIMIFITIIKLRKIKKIKKESLIKGSLRLNNMSIVSMIIFFLMFLSYSYLLIDKIKSASFLFSEYNITFLKIFDIDFLEKIINNYIDNKKAVKATKVIYLKKSIIQNILFMSIFLGNMIVYLLDALPGDFLCNDYIYIAPYKIKKENIVDFKWGKEYKRKLINKNTKYQKLILTIKRGKLESRICNEKFKEYYMNIDVDKKKKARDILENLI
;
A
#
# COMPACT_ATOMS: atom_id res chain seq x y z
N MET A 1 12.78 8.66 27.98
CA MET A 1 11.85 8.68 26.81
C MET A 1 12.47 8.12 25.53
N ARG A 2 13.79 8.24 25.32
CA ARG A 2 14.58 7.74 24.18
C ARG A 2 14.24 6.29 23.74
N ASN A 3 14.32 5.34 24.66
CA ASN A 3 14.03 3.93 24.37
C ASN A 3 12.57 3.68 23.98
N LYS A 4 11.62 4.47 24.50
CA LYS A 4 10.19 4.30 24.20
C LYS A 4 9.88 4.64 22.75
N ILE A 5 10.48 5.70 22.20
CA ILE A 5 10.26 6.14 20.82
C ILE A 5 10.86 5.14 19.82
N TYR A 6 12.12 4.72 20.02
CA TYR A 6 12.73 3.69 19.16
C TYR A 6 11.98 2.36 19.24
N PHE A 7 11.49 2.00 20.43
CA PHE A 7 10.66 0.81 20.62
C PHE A 7 9.32 0.91 19.89
N ILE A 8 8.66 2.09 19.89
CA ILE A 8 7.43 2.33 19.11
C ILE A 8 7.71 2.21 17.60
N ILE A 9 8.80 2.79 17.11
CA ILE A 9 9.21 2.68 15.70
C ILE A 9 9.46 1.22 15.34
N LEU A 10 10.18 0.48 16.19
CA LEU A 10 10.48 -0.94 15.99
C LEU A 10 9.18 -1.78 15.95
N ILE A 11 8.27 -1.58 16.91
CA ILE A 11 6.96 -2.25 16.93
C ILE A 11 6.18 -1.93 15.64
N PHE A 12 6.16 -0.67 15.21
CA PHE A 12 5.49 -0.28 13.97
C PHE A 12 6.06 -1.04 12.76
N TYR A 13 7.38 -1.12 12.63
CA TYR A 13 8.01 -1.89 11.55
C TYR A 13 7.68 -3.37 11.61
N ILE A 14 7.71 -3.97 12.81
CA ILE A 14 7.31 -5.37 13.00
C ILE A 14 5.87 -5.58 12.54
N ILE A 15 4.93 -4.72 12.96
CA ILE A 15 3.52 -4.80 12.54
C ILE A 15 3.38 -4.67 11.01
N MET A 16 4.07 -3.70 10.40
CA MET A 16 4.02 -3.50 8.94
C MET A 16 4.59 -4.68 8.15
N ILE A 17 5.67 -5.29 8.66
CA ILE A 17 6.24 -6.52 8.09
C ILE A 17 5.22 -7.67 8.21
N PHE A 18 4.60 -7.85 9.37
CA PHE A 18 3.56 -8.86 9.57
C PHE A 18 2.38 -8.66 8.62
N ILE A 19 1.86 -7.43 8.48
CA ILE A 19 0.76 -7.11 7.55
C ILE A 19 1.17 -7.47 6.12
N THR A 20 2.37 -7.07 5.70
CA THR A 20 2.93 -7.39 4.38
C THR A 20 3.01 -8.90 4.15
N ILE A 21 3.55 -9.65 5.11
CA ILE A 21 3.67 -11.12 5.03
C ILE A 21 2.28 -11.76 4.93
N ILE A 22 1.31 -11.33 5.74
CA ILE A 22 -0.07 -11.85 5.73
C ILE A 22 -0.70 -11.60 4.35
N LYS A 23 -0.60 -10.38 3.81
CA LYS A 23 -1.12 -10.05 2.48
C LYS A 23 -0.46 -10.87 1.39
N LEU A 24 0.86 -11.00 1.40
CA LEU A 24 1.61 -11.80 0.42
C LEU A 24 1.25 -13.29 0.50
N ARG A 25 1.11 -13.85 1.70
CA ARG A 25 0.67 -15.24 1.89
C ARG A 25 -0.74 -15.46 1.34
N LYS A 26 -1.67 -14.53 1.63
CA LYS A 26 -3.04 -14.59 1.10
C LYS A 26 -3.05 -14.59 -0.44
N ILE A 27 -2.31 -13.67 -1.07
CA ILE A 27 -2.20 -13.59 -2.53
C ILE A 27 -1.54 -14.85 -3.11
N LYS A 28 -0.47 -15.36 -2.49
CA LYS A 28 0.19 -16.60 -2.92
C LYS A 28 -0.76 -17.80 -2.84
N LYS A 29 -1.56 -17.91 -1.78
CA LYS A 29 -2.56 -18.97 -1.61
C LYS A 29 -3.61 -18.90 -2.71
N ILE A 30 -4.18 -17.72 -2.98
CA ILE A 30 -5.15 -17.52 -4.07
C ILE A 30 -4.55 -17.92 -5.42
N LYS A 31 -3.30 -17.54 -5.71
CA LYS A 31 -2.62 -17.94 -6.97
C LYS A 31 -2.40 -19.45 -7.11
N LYS A 32 -2.21 -20.17 -6.00
CA LYS A 32 -2.10 -21.64 -6.03
C LYS A 32 -3.45 -22.31 -6.27
N GLU A 33 -4.52 -21.76 -5.71
CA GLU A 33 -5.88 -22.28 -5.88
C GLU A 33 -6.53 -21.87 -7.21
N SER A 34 -5.98 -20.85 -7.90
CA SER A 34 -6.56 -20.32 -9.13
C SER A 34 -6.46 -21.30 -10.29
N LEU A 35 -7.60 -21.64 -10.89
CA LEU A 35 -7.67 -22.42 -12.13
C LEU A 35 -7.50 -21.53 -13.37
N ILE A 36 -8.03 -20.31 -13.30
CA ILE A 36 -7.94 -19.33 -14.38
C ILE A 36 -7.58 -17.99 -13.78
N LYS A 37 -6.50 -17.43 -14.31
CA LYS A 37 -6.08 -16.05 -14.06
C LYS A 37 -6.78 -15.15 -15.07
N GLY A 38 -7.59 -14.21 -14.59
CA GLY A 38 -8.15 -13.14 -15.39
C GLY A 38 -7.11 -12.06 -15.71
N SER A 39 -7.55 -11.00 -16.38
CA SER A 39 -6.68 -9.85 -16.65
C SER A 39 -6.24 -9.18 -15.35
N LEU A 40 -5.02 -8.63 -15.34
CA LEU A 40 -4.62 -7.73 -14.26
C LEU A 40 -5.59 -6.54 -14.25
N ARG A 41 -6.23 -6.32 -13.11
CA ARG A 41 -7.10 -5.17 -12.88
C ARG A 41 -6.41 -4.28 -11.86
N LEU A 42 -5.93 -3.15 -12.35
CA LEU A 42 -5.39 -2.11 -11.49
C LEU A 42 -6.53 -1.52 -10.67
N ASN A 43 -6.41 -1.58 -9.34
CA ASN A 43 -7.34 -0.87 -8.48
C ASN A 43 -6.96 0.61 -8.49
N ASN A 44 -7.64 1.39 -9.34
CA ASN A 44 -7.34 2.82 -9.53
C ASN A 44 -7.34 3.59 -8.21
N MET A 45 -8.25 3.29 -7.29
CA MET A 45 -8.28 3.95 -5.98
C MET A 45 -7.03 3.64 -5.17
N SER A 46 -6.60 2.36 -5.13
CA SER A 46 -5.36 1.99 -4.46
C SER A 46 -4.13 2.60 -5.12
N ILE A 47 -4.10 2.77 -6.44
CA ILE A 47 -3.01 3.45 -7.15
C ILE A 47 -2.98 4.94 -6.80
N VAL A 48 -4.12 5.62 -6.82
CA VAL A 48 -4.22 7.03 -6.43
C VAL A 48 -3.75 7.20 -4.99
N SER A 49 -4.23 6.37 -4.06
CA SER A 49 -3.76 6.38 -2.67
C SER A 49 -2.25 6.13 -2.57
N MET A 50 -1.71 5.14 -3.30
CA MET A 50 -0.27 4.87 -3.35
C MET A 50 0.53 6.10 -3.80
N ILE A 51 0.09 6.79 -4.85
CA ILE A 51 0.72 8.02 -5.36
C ILE A 51 0.67 9.13 -4.32
N ILE A 52 -0.48 9.34 -3.66
CA ILE A 52 -0.62 10.35 -2.60
C ILE A 52 0.37 10.07 -1.46
N PHE A 53 0.44 8.83 -0.97
CA PHE A 53 1.37 8.44 0.09
C PHE A 53 2.83 8.54 -0.36
N PHE A 54 3.13 8.26 -1.62
CA PHE A 54 4.46 8.47 -2.19
C PHE A 54 4.85 9.95 -2.22
N LEU A 55 3.95 10.84 -2.64
CA LEU A 55 4.18 12.29 -2.62
C LEU A 55 4.38 12.80 -1.20
N MET A 56 3.57 12.35 -0.23
CA MET A 56 3.76 12.70 1.18
C MET A 56 5.12 12.22 1.71
N PHE A 57 5.54 11.00 1.35
CA PHE A 57 6.87 10.49 1.68
C PHE A 57 7.99 11.38 1.11
N LEU A 58 7.88 11.79 -0.16
CA LEU A 58 8.86 12.69 -0.78
C LEU A 58 8.89 14.07 -0.11
N SER A 59 7.74 14.66 0.18
CA SER A 59 7.65 15.97 0.84
C SER A 59 8.33 15.94 2.23
N TYR A 60 8.08 14.90 3.02
CA TYR A 60 8.71 14.77 4.34
C TYR A 60 10.20 14.43 4.26
N SER A 61 10.61 13.67 3.24
CA SER A 61 12.04 13.42 2.95
C SER A 61 12.76 14.71 2.61
N TYR A 62 12.16 15.57 1.79
CA TYR A 62 12.71 16.88 1.45
C TYR A 62 12.84 17.78 2.69
N LEU A 63 11.79 17.86 3.52
CA LEU A 63 11.84 18.63 4.78
C LEU A 63 12.92 18.12 5.74
N LEU A 64 13.17 16.81 5.78
CA LEU A 64 14.24 16.24 6.59
C LEU A 64 15.62 16.65 6.06
N ILE A 65 15.83 16.56 4.74
CA ILE A 65 17.10 16.94 4.09
C ILE A 65 17.39 18.42 4.33
N ASP A 66 16.39 19.29 4.14
CA ASP A 66 16.55 20.74 4.34
C ASP A 66 16.96 21.06 5.78
N LYS A 67 16.32 20.42 6.76
CA LYS A 67 16.67 20.54 8.18
C LYS A 67 18.10 20.11 8.47
N ILE A 68 18.53 18.97 7.91
CA ILE A 68 19.90 18.49 8.09
C ILE A 68 20.90 19.46 7.46
N LYS A 69 20.61 20.00 6.27
CA LYS A 69 21.44 21.03 5.62
C LYS A 69 21.52 22.30 6.48
N SER A 70 20.41 22.73 7.08
CA SER A 70 20.38 23.88 7.98
C SER A 70 21.25 23.69 9.23
N ALA A 71 21.50 22.43 9.61
CA ALA A 71 22.35 22.01 10.71
C ALA A 71 23.76 21.57 10.27
N SER A 72 24.15 21.82 9.02
CA SER A 72 25.42 21.35 8.46
C SER A 72 26.65 21.90 9.17
N PHE A 73 26.54 23.08 9.80
CA PHE A 73 27.58 23.67 10.64
C PHE A 73 28.00 22.78 11.82
N LEU A 74 27.14 21.85 12.25
CA LEU A 74 27.48 20.88 13.29
C LEU A 74 28.54 19.89 12.82
N PHE A 75 28.51 19.50 11.54
CA PHE A 75 29.49 18.58 10.97
C PHE A 75 30.90 19.17 11.00
N SER A 76 31.02 20.45 10.65
CA SER A 76 32.31 21.16 10.66
C SER A 76 32.77 21.53 12.06
N GLU A 77 31.88 21.95 12.96
CA GLU A 77 32.26 22.41 14.30
C GLU A 77 32.55 21.28 15.30
N TYR A 78 31.92 20.11 15.14
CA TYR A 78 32.04 19.00 16.10
C TYR A 78 32.64 17.72 15.50
N ASN A 79 33.09 17.76 14.23
CA ASN A 79 33.62 16.62 13.48
C ASN A 79 32.77 15.35 13.67
N ILE A 80 31.47 15.48 13.42
CA ILE A 80 30.51 14.41 13.69
C ILE A 80 30.04 13.71 12.42
N THR A 81 29.75 12.42 12.56
CA THR A 81 29.05 11.65 11.54
C THR A 81 27.57 12.02 11.50
N PHE A 82 26.94 11.86 10.33
CA PHE A 82 25.48 11.96 10.13
C PHE A 82 24.65 11.27 11.21
N LEU A 83 25.07 10.09 11.66
CA LEU A 83 24.35 9.31 12.68
C LEU A 83 24.24 10.03 14.04
N LYS A 84 25.20 10.90 14.39
CA LYS A 84 25.16 11.66 15.66
C LYS A 84 24.07 12.71 15.69
N ILE A 85 23.53 13.12 14.54
CA ILE A 85 22.38 14.03 14.48
C ILE A 85 21.10 13.39 15.02
N PHE A 86 21.02 12.06 15.05
CA PHE A 86 19.89 11.35 15.66
C PHE A 86 20.07 11.12 17.16
N ASP A 87 21.23 11.46 17.73
CA ASP A 87 21.47 11.37 19.16
C ASP A 87 20.95 12.64 19.86
N ILE A 88 19.78 12.50 20.47
CA ILE A 88 19.08 13.58 21.18
C ILE A 88 19.95 14.15 22.30
N ASP A 89 20.71 13.31 23.01
CA ASP A 89 21.50 13.73 24.17
C ASP A 89 22.75 14.49 23.71
N PHE A 90 23.32 14.07 22.57
CA PHE A 90 24.36 14.82 21.90
C PHE A 90 23.85 16.20 21.43
N LEU A 91 22.68 16.28 20.81
CA LEU A 91 22.07 17.56 20.41
C LEU A 91 21.78 18.44 21.64
N GLU A 92 21.34 17.86 22.76
CA GLU A 92 21.12 18.58 24.03
C GLU A 92 22.41 19.19 24.57
N LYS A 93 23.52 18.44 24.56
CA LYS A 93 24.84 18.95 24.96
C LYS A 93 25.28 20.12 24.09
N ILE A 94 25.05 20.04 22.78
CA ILE A 94 25.36 21.12 21.84
C ILE A 94 24.49 22.35 22.08
N ILE A 95 23.19 22.15 22.35
CA ILE A 95 22.26 23.25 22.68
C ILE A 95 22.78 23.99 23.91
N ASN A 96 23.09 23.27 24.99
CA ASN A 96 23.59 23.86 26.23
C ASN A 96 24.91 24.62 25.98
N ASN A 97 25.87 24.02 25.27
CA ASN A 97 27.12 24.70 24.91
C ASN A 97 26.90 26.00 24.11
N TYR A 98 25.90 26.04 23.21
CA TYR A 98 25.57 27.27 22.48
C TYR A 98 24.86 28.30 23.34
N ILE A 99 24.01 27.88 24.30
CA ILE A 99 23.37 28.78 25.26
C ILE A 99 24.43 29.43 26.16
N ASP A 100 25.34 28.62 26.72
CA ASP A 100 26.41 29.09 27.61
C ASP A 100 27.35 30.08 26.91
N ASN A 101 27.59 29.87 25.61
CA ASN A 101 28.41 30.77 24.78
C ASN A 101 27.63 31.90 24.10
N LYS A 102 26.39 32.19 24.52
CA LYS A 102 25.52 33.26 23.97
C LYS A 102 25.26 33.16 22.46
N LYS A 103 25.31 31.96 21.87
CA LYS A 103 25.08 31.69 20.44
C LYS A 103 23.62 31.27 20.18
N ALA A 104 22.67 32.15 20.53
CA ALA A 104 21.23 31.87 20.48
C ALA A 104 20.73 31.37 19.11
N VAL A 105 21.19 31.96 18.00
CA VAL A 105 20.78 31.55 16.64
C VAL A 105 21.17 30.09 16.35
N LYS A 106 22.35 29.65 16.77
CA LYS A 106 22.80 28.26 16.59
C LYS A 106 22.01 27.32 17.51
N ALA A 107 21.80 27.70 18.77
CA ALA A 107 20.98 26.93 19.70
C ALA A 107 19.56 26.69 19.14
N THR A 108 18.90 27.72 18.61
CA THR A 108 17.55 27.60 18.03
C THR A 108 17.51 26.64 16.82
N LYS A 109 18.52 26.68 15.95
CA LYS A 109 18.64 25.73 14.82
C LYS A 109 18.75 24.28 15.30
N VAL A 110 19.54 24.03 16.34
CA VAL A 110 19.70 22.67 16.91
C VAL A 110 18.44 22.22 17.66
N ILE A 111 17.75 23.12 18.37
CA ILE A 111 16.45 22.82 19.01
C ILE A 111 15.41 22.42 17.95
N TYR A 112 15.34 23.15 16.83
CA TYR A 112 14.41 22.85 15.74
C TYR A 112 14.69 21.49 15.09
N LEU A 113 15.97 21.16 14.88
CA LEU A 113 16.42 19.85 14.41
C LEU A 113 15.99 18.74 15.39
N LYS A 114 16.34 18.90 16.68
CA LYS A 114 16.04 17.94 17.75
C LYS A 114 14.54 17.62 17.86
N LYS A 115 13.68 18.65 17.85
CA LYS A 115 12.23 18.46 18.03
C LYS A 115 11.57 17.71 16.88
N SER A 116 12.07 17.87 15.66
CA SER A 116 11.31 17.48 14.46
C SER A 116 11.90 16.31 13.67
N ILE A 117 13.15 15.91 13.96
CA ILE A 117 13.80 14.81 13.24
C ILE A 117 13.09 13.46 13.43
N ILE A 118 12.75 13.15 14.68
CA ILE A 118 12.03 11.91 15.04
C ILE A 118 10.65 11.89 14.42
N GLN A 119 9.93 13.02 14.51
CA GLN A 119 8.60 13.16 13.95
C GLN A 119 8.60 12.98 12.43
N ASN A 120 9.57 13.57 11.74
CA ASN A 120 9.73 13.40 10.30
C ASN A 120 10.01 11.94 9.93
N ILE A 121 10.90 11.25 10.66
CA ILE A 121 11.17 9.81 10.45
C ILE A 121 9.92 8.97 10.66
N LEU A 122 9.15 9.24 11.73
CA LEU A 122 7.89 8.56 12.00
C LEU A 122 6.91 8.73 10.84
N PHE A 123 6.68 9.96 10.39
CA PHE A 123 5.77 10.22 9.27
C PHE A 123 6.23 9.59 7.96
N MET A 124 7.52 9.70 7.62
CA MET A 124 8.08 9.01 6.44
C MET A 124 7.84 7.50 6.52
N SER A 125 8.04 6.90 7.70
CA SER A 125 7.83 5.47 7.90
C SER A 125 6.36 5.07 7.73
N ILE A 126 5.44 5.87 8.25
CA ILE A 126 4.00 5.68 8.08
C ILE A 126 3.60 5.78 6.61
N PHE A 127 4.10 6.79 5.89
CA PHE A 127 3.78 6.98 4.47
C PHE A 127 4.35 5.87 3.61
N LEU A 128 5.60 5.47 3.85
CA LEU A 128 6.22 4.33 3.17
C LEU A 128 5.45 3.04 3.43
N GLY A 129 5.03 2.81 4.68
CA GLY A 129 4.23 1.66 5.06
C GLY A 129 2.89 1.61 4.33
N ASN A 130 2.15 2.72 4.33
CA ASN A 130 0.89 2.82 3.59
C ASN A 130 1.09 2.65 2.09
N MET A 131 2.13 3.26 1.51
CA MET A 131 2.48 3.09 0.09
C MET A 131 2.63 1.61 -0.28
N ILE A 132 3.34 0.81 0.53
CA ILE A 132 3.50 -0.64 0.31
C ILE A 132 2.15 -1.37 0.40
N VAL A 133 1.34 -1.03 1.40
CA VAL A 133 0.02 -1.64 1.60
C VAL A 133 -0.89 -1.40 0.40
N TYR A 134 -0.93 -0.18 -0.13
CA TYR A 134 -1.73 0.18 -1.30
C TYR A 134 -1.16 -0.37 -2.60
N LEU A 135 0.17 -0.46 -2.74
CA LEU A 135 0.81 -1.13 -3.87
C LEU A 135 0.38 -2.61 -3.95
N LEU A 136 0.38 -3.31 -2.81
CA LEU A 136 -0.07 -4.70 -2.74
C LEU A 136 -1.56 -4.86 -3.06
N ASP A 137 -2.39 -3.87 -2.72
CA ASP A 137 -3.82 -3.85 -3.07
C ASP A 137 -4.09 -3.42 -4.52
N ALA A 138 -3.14 -2.74 -5.16
CA ALA A 138 -3.24 -2.30 -6.56
C ALA A 138 -2.87 -3.40 -7.57
N LEU A 139 -2.03 -4.36 -7.17
CA LEU A 139 -1.53 -5.46 -8.01
C LEU A 139 -2.30 -6.80 -8.05
N PRO A 140 -3.40 -7.03 -7.33
CA PRO A 140 -4.11 -8.31 -7.42
C PRO A 140 -4.86 -8.41 -8.76
N GLY A 141 -4.64 -9.51 -9.48
CA GLY A 141 -5.47 -9.88 -10.63
C GLY A 141 -6.76 -10.53 -10.18
N ASP A 142 -7.70 -10.67 -11.12
CA ASP A 142 -8.91 -11.47 -10.90
C ASP A 142 -8.58 -12.96 -11.06
N PHE A 143 -9.15 -13.83 -10.23
CA PHE A 143 -8.93 -15.28 -10.29
C PHE A 143 -10.23 -16.06 -10.15
N LEU A 144 -10.42 -17.07 -10.99
CA LEU A 144 -11.44 -18.10 -10.80
C LEU A 144 -10.82 -19.30 -10.08
N CYS A 145 -11.43 -19.69 -8.97
CA CYS A 145 -11.09 -20.87 -8.18
C CYS A 145 -12.29 -21.82 -8.13
N ASN A 146 -12.10 -23.05 -7.63
CA ASN A 146 -13.17 -24.07 -7.60
C ASN A 146 -14.42 -23.63 -6.81
N ASP A 147 -14.23 -22.93 -5.70
CA ASP A 147 -15.33 -22.65 -4.76
C ASP A 147 -15.66 -21.16 -4.64
N TYR A 148 -14.91 -20.31 -5.34
CA TYR A 148 -15.05 -18.85 -5.25
C TYR A 148 -14.41 -18.15 -6.44
N ILE A 149 -14.85 -16.91 -6.65
CA ILE A 149 -14.24 -15.96 -7.58
C ILE A 149 -13.57 -14.87 -6.76
N TYR A 150 -12.29 -14.63 -7.01
CA TYR A 150 -11.56 -13.53 -6.42
C TYR A 150 -11.53 -12.36 -7.39
N ILE A 151 -12.24 -11.29 -7.06
CA ILE A 151 -12.25 -10.02 -7.80
C ILE A 151 -11.77 -8.97 -6.83
N ALA A 152 -10.51 -8.57 -6.97
CA ALA A 152 -9.84 -7.87 -5.90
C ALA A 152 -10.52 -6.54 -5.51
N PRO A 153 -10.59 -6.22 -4.21
CA PRO A 153 -10.07 -6.98 -3.05
C PRO A 153 -11.02 -8.09 -2.53
N TYR A 154 -12.13 -8.36 -3.22
CA TYR A 154 -13.23 -9.19 -2.73
C TYR A 154 -13.04 -10.67 -3.09
N LYS A 155 -13.33 -11.55 -2.11
CA LYS A 155 -13.51 -12.99 -2.31
C LYS A 155 -15.01 -13.29 -2.35
N ILE A 156 -15.53 -13.62 -3.51
CA ILE A 156 -16.95 -13.91 -3.73
C ILE A 156 -17.14 -15.43 -3.74
N LYS A 157 -17.81 -15.96 -2.71
CA LYS A 157 -18.14 -17.39 -2.63
C LYS A 157 -19.22 -17.79 -3.66
N LYS A 158 -19.19 -19.06 -4.06
CA LYS A 158 -20.20 -19.72 -4.91
C LYS A 158 -21.63 -19.35 -4.57
N GLU A 159 -22.02 -19.50 -3.30
CA GLU A 159 -23.39 -19.28 -2.78
C GLU A 159 -23.98 -17.87 -3.04
N ASN A 160 -23.12 -16.88 -3.32
CA ASN A 160 -23.54 -15.51 -3.58
C ASN A 160 -23.65 -15.18 -5.07
N ILE A 161 -23.20 -16.06 -5.96
CA ILE A 161 -23.27 -15.89 -7.41
C ILE A 161 -24.65 -16.39 -7.86
N VAL A 162 -25.37 -15.56 -8.61
CA VAL A 162 -26.75 -15.83 -9.04
C VAL A 162 -26.79 -16.22 -10.50
N ASP A 163 -26.04 -15.51 -11.32
CA ASP A 163 -26.03 -15.66 -12.78
C ASP A 163 -24.71 -15.13 -13.34
N PHE A 164 -24.38 -15.54 -14.56
CA PHE A 164 -23.26 -15.02 -15.31
C PHE A 164 -23.59 -14.85 -16.79
N LYS A 165 -23.04 -13.78 -17.39
CA LYS A 165 -23.20 -13.50 -18.82
C LYS A 165 -21.88 -13.15 -19.46
N TRP A 166 -21.75 -13.51 -20.72
CA TRP A 166 -20.59 -13.15 -21.54
C TRP A 166 -20.89 -11.88 -22.34
N GLY A 167 -20.06 -10.87 -22.16
CA GLY A 167 -20.09 -9.63 -22.93
C GLY A 167 -19.34 -9.75 -24.26
N LYS A 168 -19.12 -8.60 -24.90
CA LYS A 168 -18.39 -8.51 -26.18
C LYS A 168 -16.92 -8.90 -26.01
N GLU A 169 -16.39 -9.58 -27.04
CA GLU A 169 -14.96 -9.83 -27.18
C GLU A 169 -14.24 -8.57 -27.60
N TYR A 170 -13.03 -8.36 -27.09
CA TYR A 170 -12.20 -7.22 -27.45
C TYR A 170 -10.72 -7.60 -27.41
N LYS A 171 -9.92 -6.90 -28.21
CA LYS A 171 -8.45 -7.05 -28.21
C LYS A 171 -7.87 -6.07 -27.21
N ARG A 172 -7.02 -6.55 -26.30
CA ARG A 172 -6.22 -5.68 -25.43
C ARG A 172 -4.76 -5.82 -25.86
N LYS A 173 -4.17 -4.73 -26.38
CA LYS A 173 -2.72 -4.65 -26.57
C LYS A 173 -2.08 -4.52 -25.19
N LEU A 174 -1.56 -5.62 -24.66
CA LEU A 174 -0.59 -5.56 -23.55
C LEU A 174 0.79 -5.43 -24.17
N ILE A 175 1.73 -4.78 -23.46
CA ILE A 175 3.13 -4.68 -23.86
C ILE A 175 3.61 -6.12 -24.15
N ASN A 176 3.82 -6.42 -25.44
CA ASN A 176 4.26 -7.71 -26.01
C ASN A 176 3.24 -8.87 -26.13
N LYS A 177 1.91 -8.66 -25.99
CA LYS A 177 0.92 -9.72 -26.29
C LYS A 177 -0.36 -9.19 -26.95
N ASN A 178 -0.72 -9.79 -28.10
CA ASN A 178 -2.02 -9.65 -28.76
C ASN A 178 -3.00 -10.69 -28.22
N THR A 179 -3.43 -10.54 -26.97
CA THR A 179 -4.40 -11.47 -26.36
C THR A 179 -5.82 -10.95 -26.57
N LYS A 180 -6.73 -11.82 -27.01
CA LYS A 180 -8.17 -11.53 -27.06
C LYS A 180 -8.77 -11.81 -25.69
N TYR A 181 -9.59 -10.89 -25.20
CA TYR A 181 -10.31 -11.03 -23.95
C TYR A 181 -11.81 -10.98 -24.20
N GLN A 182 -12.58 -11.69 -23.38
CA GLN A 182 -14.02 -11.55 -23.28
C GLN A 182 -14.40 -11.11 -21.87
N LYS A 183 -15.32 -10.14 -21.79
CA LYS A 183 -15.84 -9.65 -20.50
C LYS A 183 -16.80 -10.70 -19.92
N LEU A 184 -16.50 -11.23 -18.74
CA LEU A 184 -17.43 -11.98 -17.90
C LEU A 184 -18.15 -10.99 -16.98
N ILE A 185 -19.48 -11.06 -16.98
CA ILE A 185 -20.37 -10.29 -16.11
C ILE A 185 -20.97 -11.27 -15.10
N LEU A 186 -20.76 -11.02 -13.81
CA LEU A 186 -21.23 -11.84 -12.70
C LEU A 186 -22.29 -11.08 -11.92
N THR A 187 -23.46 -11.68 -11.74
CA THR A 187 -24.54 -11.13 -10.91
C THR A 187 -24.43 -11.74 -9.52
N ILE A 188 -24.19 -10.89 -8.51
CA ILE A 188 -23.91 -11.33 -7.13
C ILE A 188 -24.95 -10.75 -6.19
N LYS A 189 -25.41 -11.54 -5.20
CA LYS A 189 -26.29 -11.07 -4.12
C LYS A 189 -25.57 -10.04 -3.25
N ARG A 190 -26.17 -8.87 -3.05
CA ARG A 190 -25.67 -7.88 -2.07
C ARG A 190 -25.93 -8.38 -0.65
N GLY A 191 -25.04 -8.00 0.28
CA GLY A 191 -25.29 -8.22 1.70
C GLY A 191 -26.50 -7.41 2.17
N LYS A 192 -27.20 -7.87 3.23
CA LYS A 192 -28.43 -7.23 3.75
C LYS A 192 -28.29 -5.71 3.98
N LEU A 193 -27.12 -5.27 4.46
CA LEU A 193 -26.86 -3.86 4.76
C LEU A 193 -26.66 -3.05 3.47
N GLU A 194 -25.82 -3.53 2.55
CA GLU A 194 -25.60 -2.88 1.25
C GLU A 194 -26.86 -2.82 0.40
N SER A 195 -27.72 -3.85 0.46
CA SER A 195 -28.98 -3.85 -0.29
C SER A 195 -29.96 -2.80 0.22
N ARG A 196 -29.95 -2.50 1.52
CA ARG A 196 -30.77 -1.44 2.11
C ARG A 196 -30.26 -0.05 1.74
N ILE A 197 -28.94 0.14 1.73
CA ILE A 197 -28.32 1.43 1.40
C ILE A 197 -28.53 1.78 -0.08
N CYS A 198 -28.34 0.81 -0.97
CA CYS A 198 -28.40 1.06 -2.41
C CYS A 198 -29.77 0.78 -3.04
N ASN A 199 -30.76 0.30 -2.27
CA ASN A 199 -32.05 -0.18 -2.79
C ASN A 199 -31.94 -1.21 -3.93
N GLU A 200 -30.84 -1.96 -3.98
CA GLU A 200 -30.57 -2.98 -4.97
C GLU A 200 -30.31 -4.32 -4.28
N LYS A 201 -30.90 -5.41 -4.77
CA LYS A 201 -30.64 -6.76 -4.22
C LYS A 201 -29.39 -7.42 -4.79
N PHE A 202 -28.92 -6.94 -5.94
CA PHE A 202 -27.82 -7.54 -6.69
C PHE A 202 -26.79 -6.50 -7.08
N LYS A 203 -25.59 -6.96 -7.42
CA LYS A 203 -24.50 -6.14 -7.93
C LYS A 203 -23.79 -6.90 -9.03
N GLU A 204 -23.50 -6.21 -10.13
CA GLU A 204 -22.69 -6.77 -11.20
C GLU A 204 -21.20 -6.57 -10.92
N TYR A 205 -20.43 -7.62 -11.14
CA TYR A 205 -18.98 -7.57 -11.17
C TYR A 205 -18.46 -7.99 -12.55
N TYR A 206 -17.35 -7.39 -12.94
CA TYR A 206 -16.76 -7.60 -14.25
C TYR A 206 -15.37 -8.20 -14.10
N MET A 207 -15.13 -9.29 -14.82
CA MET A 207 -13.83 -9.94 -14.92
C MET A 207 -13.51 -10.13 -16.41
N ASN A 208 -12.26 -9.93 -16.82
CA ASN A 208 -11.88 -10.19 -18.21
C ASN A 208 -11.10 -11.49 -18.28
N ILE A 209 -11.56 -12.38 -19.16
CA ILE A 209 -11.02 -13.74 -19.31
C ILE A 209 -10.42 -13.86 -20.70
N ASP A 210 -9.27 -14.51 -20.76
CA ASP A 210 -8.64 -14.87 -22.02
C ASP A 210 -9.58 -15.79 -22.81
N VAL A 211 -9.82 -15.49 -24.09
CA VAL A 211 -10.75 -16.25 -24.93
C VAL A 211 -10.35 -17.72 -24.99
N ASP A 212 -9.05 -18.03 -24.97
CA ASP A 212 -8.54 -19.41 -24.99
C ASP A 212 -8.92 -20.20 -23.74
N LYS A 213 -9.24 -19.50 -22.64
CA LYS A 213 -9.66 -20.08 -21.36
C LYS A 213 -11.18 -20.04 -21.14
N LYS A 214 -11.94 -19.49 -22.09
CA LYS A 214 -13.40 -19.31 -21.99
C LYS A 214 -14.14 -20.61 -21.71
N LYS A 215 -13.83 -21.69 -22.46
CA LYS A 215 -14.50 -22.99 -22.30
C LYS A 215 -14.33 -23.50 -20.86
N LYS A 216 -13.08 -23.57 -20.41
CA LYS A 216 -12.76 -23.96 -19.03
C LYS A 216 -13.41 -23.04 -17.98
N ALA A 217 -13.49 -21.73 -18.25
CA ALA A 217 -14.15 -20.80 -17.34
C ALA A 217 -15.65 -21.03 -17.25
N ARG A 218 -16.30 -21.31 -18.38
CA ARG A 218 -17.72 -21.67 -18.44
C ARG A 218 -17.98 -22.95 -17.64
N ASP A 219 -17.19 -24.00 -17.86
CA ASP A 219 -17.35 -25.27 -17.15
C ASP A 219 -17.24 -25.08 -15.63
N ILE A 220 -16.33 -24.22 -15.16
CA ILE A 220 -16.19 -23.88 -13.74
C ILE A 220 -17.43 -23.11 -13.24
N LEU A 221 -17.92 -22.13 -13.99
CA LEU A 221 -19.05 -21.29 -13.61
C LEU A 221 -20.38 -22.05 -13.58
N GLU A 222 -20.58 -22.96 -14.54
CA GLU A 222 -21.75 -23.85 -14.57
C GLU A 222 -21.73 -24.84 -13.41
N ASN A 223 -20.55 -25.28 -12.96
CA ASN A 223 -20.42 -26.06 -11.72
C ASN A 223 -20.59 -25.20 -10.46
N LEU A 224 -20.50 -23.87 -10.55
CA LEU A 224 -20.61 -22.91 -9.45
C LEU A 224 -22.03 -22.33 -9.27
N ILE A 225 -22.97 -22.54 -10.18
CA ILE A 225 -24.33 -21.98 -10.10
C ILE A 225 -25.34 -23.12 -10.10
#